data_AF-A0A1M5WAY4-F1
#
_entry.id   AF-A0A1M5WAY4-F1
#
_cell.length_a   1.000
_cell.length_b   1.000
_cell.length_c   1.000
_cell.angle_alpha   90.00
_cell.angle_beta   90.00
_cell.angle_gamma   90.00
#
_symmetry.space_group_name_H-M   'P 1'
#
loop_
_entity.id
_entity.type
_entity.pdbx_description
1 polymer ?
#
loop_
_entity_poly.entity_id
_entity_poly.type
_entity_poly.pdbx_seq_one_letter_code
_entity_poly.pdbx_strand_id
1 'polypeptide(L)'
;MEYFKEYIWYSGDWKRNGNNHQVPYNGVKITANANYAVSTRSPKIQRLVSVSVKVADYTYNIDGTVVKIELLQDGLWYDIIIPESDKISSSKSYPEFTLKGLNEGLGRLRLETTTAGVFLNIQFKYGEYERKVMGYIMKFQEAYYEE
;
A
#
# COMPACT_ATOMS: atom_id res chain seq x y z
N MET A 1 -21.18 -7.80 -11.96
CA MET A 1 -20.96 -6.57 -11.17
C MET A 1 -19.63 -6.81 -10.45
N GLU A 2 -18.57 -6.07 -10.75
CA GLU A 2 -17.27 -6.27 -10.09
C GLU A 2 -17.38 -5.80 -8.63
N TYR A 3 -17.19 -6.71 -7.68
CA TYR A 3 -17.26 -6.40 -6.25
C TYR A 3 -15.91 -5.84 -5.81
N PHE A 4 -15.82 -4.51 -5.66
CA PHE A 4 -14.61 -3.85 -5.18
C PHE A 4 -14.69 -3.66 -3.67
N LYS A 5 -13.80 -4.35 -2.94
CA LYS A 5 -13.53 -4.04 -1.53
C LYS A 5 -12.25 -3.23 -1.44
N GLU A 6 -12.39 -1.93 -1.14
CA GLU A 6 -11.26 -1.04 -0.92
C GLU A 6 -10.70 -1.26 0.48
N TYR A 7 -9.38 -1.44 0.56
CA TYR A 7 -8.63 -1.52 1.82
C TYR A 7 -7.72 -0.31 1.92
N ILE A 8 -7.61 0.28 3.11
CA ILE A 8 -6.79 1.48 3.34
C ILE A 8 -5.88 1.28 4.54
N TRP A 9 -4.61 1.67 4.38
CA TRP A 9 -3.62 1.68 5.44
C TRP A 9 -2.83 3.00 5.44
N TYR A 10 -2.47 3.48 6.62
CA TYR A 10 -1.78 4.74 6.83
C TYR A 10 -0.49 4.54 7.63
N SER A 11 0.50 5.41 7.39
CA SER A 11 1.79 5.45 8.10
C SER A 11 2.21 6.86 8.49
N GLY A 12 3.34 6.99 9.20
CA GLY A 12 3.89 8.29 9.55
C GLY A 12 3.02 9.06 10.54
N ASP A 13 2.89 10.37 10.30
CA ASP A 13 2.19 11.32 11.15
C ASP A 13 0.70 10.98 11.34
N TRP A 14 0.10 10.23 10.40
CA TRP A 14 -1.27 9.72 10.53
C TRP A 14 -1.49 8.90 11.80
N LYS A 15 -0.50 8.07 12.18
CA LYS A 15 -0.61 7.20 13.38
C LYS A 15 -0.45 8.00 14.67
N ARG A 16 0.32 9.09 14.66
CA ARG A 16 0.57 9.93 15.84
C ARG A 16 -0.65 10.77 16.20
N ASN A 17 -1.39 11.23 15.19
CA ASN A 17 -2.55 12.11 15.37
C ASN A 17 -3.89 11.37 15.53
N GLY A 18 -3.88 10.06 15.83
CA GLY A 18 -5.06 9.33 16.31
C GLY A 18 -6.25 9.25 15.34
N ASN A 19 -6.02 8.90 14.07
CA ASN A 19 -7.05 8.85 13.01
C ASN A 19 -7.60 10.21 12.58
N ASN A 20 -6.76 11.24 12.48
CA ASN A 20 -7.14 12.44 11.76
C ASN A 20 -7.22 12.12 10.24
N HIS A 21 -8.39 12.34 9.63
CA HIS A 21 -8.61 12.13 8.19
C HIS A 21 -7.93 13.19 7.32
N GLN A 22 -7.41 14.25 7.93
CA GLN A 22 -6.62 15.26 7.25
C GLN A 22 -5.26 14.67 6.84
N VAL A 23 -4.88 14.89 5.58
CA VAL A 23 -3.58 14.49 5.05
C VAL A 23 -2.49 15.20 5.87
N PRO A 24 -1.64 14.51 6.64
CA PRO A 24 -0.48 15.08 7.29
C PRO A 24 0.64 15.27 6.28
N TYR A 25 1.61 16.07 6.70
CA TYR A 25 2.76 16.42 5.88
C TYR A 25 3.77 15.25 5.72
N ASN A 26 3.86 14.28 6.64
CA ASN A 26 4.72 13.10 6.43
C ASN A 26 3.96 11.78 6.58
N GLY A 27 4.04 10.96 5.54
CA GLY A 27 3.56 9.59 5.58
C GLY A 27 3.08 9.08 4.23
N VAL A 28 2.72 7.81 4.23
CA VAL A 28 2.17 7.08 3.09
C VAL A 28 0.74 6.67 3.38
N LYS A 29 -0.13 6.86 2.41
CA LYS A 29 -1.44 6.19 2.31
C LYS A 29 -1.33 5.09 1.26
N ILE A 30 -1.70 3.87 1.64
CA ILE A 30 -1.79 2.72 0.73
C ILE A 30 -3.27 2.36 0.60
N THR A 31 -3.78 2.32 -0.63
CA THR A 31 -5.08 1.74 -0.94
C THR A 31 -4.92 0.53 -1.84
N ALA A 32 -5.77 -0.48 -1.67
CA ALA A 32 -5.70 -1.71 -2.42
C ALA A 32 -7.10 -2.19 -2.86
N ASN A 33 -7.18 -2.69 -4.09
CA ASN A 33 -8.38 -3.31 -4.66
C ASN A 33 -8.03 -4.73 -5.11
N ALA A 34 -8.79 -5.70 -4.62
CA ALA A 34 -8.64 -7.10 -4.99
C ALA A 34 -9.38 -7.40 -6.30
N ASN A 35 -8.70 -8.03 -7.25
CA ASN A 35 -9.23 -8.41 -8.55
C ASN A 35 -9.44 -9.93 -8.60
N TYR A 36 -10.68 -10.36 -8.82
CA TYR A 36 -11.04 -11.78 -8.84
C TYR A 36 -11.38 -12.25 -10.26
N ALA A 37 -10.96 -13.46 -10.61
CA ALA A 37 -11.34 -14.09 -11.86
C ALA A 37 -12.83 -14.46 -11.82
N VAL A 38 -13.58 -13.99 -12.81
CA VAL A 38 -14.98 -14.36 -13.00
C VAL A 38 -15.09 -15.88 -13.20
N SER A 39 -15.94 -16.53 -12.41
CA SER A 39 -16.29 -17.94 -12.63
C SER A 39 -17.58 -18.05 -13.44
N THR A 40 -17.52 -18.84 -14.50
CA THR A 40 -18.68 -19.17 -15.35
C THR A 40 -19.33 -20.51 -14.98
N ARG A 41 -18.81 -21.22 -13.98
CA ARG A 41 -19.27 -22.56 -13.56
C ARG A 41 -19.89 -22.50 -12.18
N SER A 42 -20.94 -23.29 -11.94
CA SER A 42 -21.55 -23.44 -10.62
C SER A 42 -20.79 -24.46 -9.76
N PRO A 43 -20.51 -24.15 -8.47
CA PRO A 43 -20.78 -22.88 -7.79
C PRO A 43 -19.85 -21.76 -8.30
N LYS A 44 -20.40 -20.53 -8.40
CA LYS A 44 -19.66 -19.34 -8.87
C LYS A 44 -18.63 -18.88 -7.83
N ILE A 45 -17.50 -19.59 -7.77
CA ILE A 45 -16.37 -19.26 -6.91
C ILE A 45 -15.39 -18.42 -7.72
N GLN A 46 -15.30 -17.13 -7.42
CA GLN A 46 -14.32 -16.23 -8.01
C GLN A 46 -13.03 -16.30 -7.20
N ARG A 47 -11.87 -16.49 -7.85
CA ARG A 47 -10.57 -16.60 -7.19
C ARG A 47 -9.76 -15.33 -7.33
N LEU A 48 -9.04 -14.93 -6.30
CA LEU A 48 -8.14 -13.79 -6.36
C LEU A 48 -7.09 -14.02 -7.45
N VAL A 49 -6.86 -13.03 -8.30
CA VAL A 49 -5.85 -13.06 -9.37
C VAL A 49 -4.73 -12.10 -9.06
N SER A 50 -5.11 -10.88 -8.66
CA SER A 50 -4.17 -9.80 -8.41
C SER A 50 -4.76 -8.77 -7.46
N VAL A 51 -3.91 -7.86 -7.00
CA VAL A 51 -4.32 -6.70 -6.21
C VAL A 51 -3.72 -5.45 -6.83
N SER A 52 -4.59 -4.52 -7.23
CA SER A 52 -4.19 -3.18 -7.65
C SER A 52 -3.94 -2.32 -6.42
N VAL A 53 -2.69 -1.91 -6.20
CA VAL A 53 -2.26 -1.08 -5.09
C VAL A 53 -1.96 0.34 -5.56
N LYS A 54 -2.45 1.33 -4.81
CA LYS A 54 -2.10 2.73 -4.97
C LYS A 54 -1.34 3.18 -3.73
N VAL A 55 -0.15 3.71 -3.94
CA VAL A 55 0.70 4.29 -2.89
C VAL A 55 0.73 5.79 -3.10
N ALA A 56 0.27 6.56 -2.12
CA ALA A 56 0.35 8.01 -2.12
C ALA A 56 1.34 8.45 -1.03
N ASP A 57 2.45 9.06 -1.43
CA ASP A 57 3.46 9.62 -0.54
C ASP A 57 3.26 11.13 -0.40
N TYR A 58 3.22 11.60 0.84
CA TYR A 58 2.99 13.01 1.16
C TYR A 58 4.21 13.70 1.75
N THR A 59 5.32 12.97 1.95
CA THR A 59 6.52 13.40 2.68
C THR A 59 7.08 14.76 2.26
N TYR A 60 6.95 15.13 0.98
CA TYR A 60 7.43 16.41 0.44
C TYR A 60 6.38 17.20 -0.34
N ASN A 61 5.16 16.66 -0.48
CA ASN A 61 4.10 17.24 -1.29
C ASN A 61 2.74 17.02 -0.60
N ILE A 62 2.07 18.11 -0.22
CA ILE A 62 0.76 18.04 0.46
C ILE A 62 -0.34 17.47 -0.43
N ASP A 63 -0.21 17.61 -1.76
CA ASP A 63 -1.15 17.02 -2.72
C ASP A 63 -0.92 15.50 -2.87
N GLY A 64 0.24 15.02 -2.41
CA GLY A 64 0.68 13.64 -2.52
C GLY A 64 1.18 13.26 -3.90
N THR A 65 2.23 12.46 -3.94
CA THR A 65 2.71 11.81 -5.17
C THR A 65 2.20 10.38 -5.20
N VAL A 66 1.49 10.03 -6.26
CA VAL A 66 0.78 8.75 -6.38
C VAL A 66 1.48 7.81 -7.35
N VAL A 67 1.63 6.56 -6.93
CA VAL A 67 2.09 5.45 -7.76
C VAL A 67 1.09 4.32 -7.72
N LYS A 68 0.93 3.62 -8.85
CA LYS A 68 0.07 2.44 -8.98
C LYS A 68 0.93 1.22 -9.26
N ILE A 69 0.66 0.14 -8.55
CA ILE A 69 1.40 -1.12 -8.64
C ILE A 69 0.38 -2.24 -8.72
N GLU A 70 0.51 -3.10 -9.72
CA GLU A 70 -0.27 -4.33 -9.81
C GLU A 70 0.55 -5.46 -9.19
N LEU A 71 0.03 -6.07 -8.13
CA LEU A 71 0.67 -7.19 -7.47
C LEU A 71 0.02 -8.50 -7.90
N LEU A 72 0.82 -9.41 -8.42
CA LEU A 72 0.40 -10.78 -8.70
C LEU A 72 0.61 -11.66 -7.47
N GLN A 73 -0.11 -12.78 -7.39
CA GLN A 73 -0.04 -13.70 -6.25
C GLN A 73 1.26 -14.54 -6.20
N ASP A 74 2.21 -14.31 -7.11
CA ASP A 74 3.44 -15.09 -7.26
C ASP A 74 4.48 -14.86 -6.13
N GLY A 75 4.22 -13.94 -5.21
CA GLY A 75 5.09 -13.66 -4.06
C GLY A 75 6.26 -12.73 -4.37
N LEU A 76 6.31 -12.14 -5.57
CA LEU A 76 7.37 -11.23 -5.96
C LEU A 76 7.29 -9.90 -5.19
N TRP A 77 8.46 -9.35 -4.88
CA TRP A 77 8.60 -8.01 -4.35
C TRP A 77 8.61 -6.99 -5.49
N TYR A 78 7.78 -5.96 -5.35
CA TYR A 78 7.71 -4.83 -6.27
C TYR A 78 8.23 -3.58 -5.55
N ASP A 79 9.20 -2.90 -6.16
CA ASP A 79 9.70 -1.63 -5.66
C ASP A 79 8.65 -0.53 -5.86
N ILE A 80 8.49 0.33 -4.85
CA ILE A 80 7.67 1.53 -4.92
C ILE A 80 8.55 2.66 -5.45
N ILE A 81 8.53 2.88 -6.76
CA ILE A 81 9.29 3.95 -7.41
C ILE A 81 8.42 5.21 -7.42
N ILE A 82 8.76 6.19 -6.58
CA ILE A 82 8.00 7.43 -6.50
C ILE A 82 8.72 8.50 -7.29
N PRO A 83 8.04 9.10 -8.29
CA PRO A 83 8.68 10.09 -9.13
C PRO A 83 9.10 11.29 -8.30
N GLU A 84 10.27 11.85 -8.64
CA GLU A 84 10.70 13.11 -8.07
C GLU A 84 9.61 14.16 -8.29
N SER A 85 9.26 14.88 -7.24
CA SER A 85 8.28 15.95 -7.33
C SER A 85 8.99 17.28 -7.41
N ASP A 86 8.72 18.03 -8.48
CA ASP A 86 9.21 19.42 -8.63
C ASP A 86 8.53 20.38 -7.64
N LYS A 87 7.49 19.92 -6.93
CA LYS A 87 6.70 20.70 -5.97
C LYS A 87 7.08 20.32 -4.55
N ILE A 88 8.21 20.85 -4.09
CA ILE A 88 8.59 20.78 -2.67
C ILE A 88 7.73 21.79 -1.91
N SER A 89 6.79 21.30 -1.10
CA SER A 89 6.01 22.15 -0.18
C SER A 89 6.91 22.59 0.97
N SER A 90 7.00 23.90 1.23
CA SER A 90 7.95 24.54 2.15
C SER A 90 7.68 24.35 3.65
N SER A 91 6.86 23.38 4.04
CA SER A 91 6.46 23.22 5.45
C SER A 91 7.35 22.24 6.22
N LYS A 92 7.33 22.35 7.57
CA LYS A 92 8.21 21.62 8.50
C LYS A 92 8.18 20.10 8.25
N SER A 93 9.24 19.59 7.64
CA SER A 93 9.53 18.15 7.64
C SER A 93 9.68 17.68 9.08
N TYR A 94 9.05 16.55 9.41
CA TYR A 94 9.29 15.82 10.66
C TYR A 94 10.26 14.69 10.30
N PRO A 95 11.58 14.87 10.51
CA PRO A 95 12.60 13.99 9.95
C PRO A 95 12.43 12.54 10.38
N GLU A 96 11.83 12.30 11.54
CA GLU A 96 11.51 11.00 12.14
C GLU A 96 10.45 10.19 11.37
N PHE A 97 9.60 10.85 10.58
CA PHE A 97 8.54 10.24 9.77
C PHE A 97 8.76 10.40 8.26
N THR A 98 9.87 11.02 7.86
CA THR A 98 10.31 11.10 6.47
C THR A 98 10.68 9.72 5.96
N LEU A 99 10.10 9.30 4.84
CA LEU A 99 10.52 8.07 4.17
C LEU A 99 11.95 8.22 3.67
N LYS A 100 12.79 7.26 4.02
CA LYS A 100 14.13 7.09 3.45
C LYS A 100 14.03 5.85 2.58
N GLY A 101 14.13 6.00 1.27
CA GLY A 101 13.94 4.89 0.36
C GLY A 101 14.77 3.64 0.69
N LEU A 102 14.33 2.49 0.18
CA LEU A 102 15.14 1.29 0.07
C LEU A 102 15.84 1.33 -1.30
N ASN A 103 17.13 1.68 -1.33
CA ASN A 103 17.91 1.81 -2.57
C ASN A 103 17.25 2.79 -3.56
N GLU A 104 16.74 2.33 -4.70
CA GLU A 104 16.18 3.13 -5.80
C GLU A 104 14.69 3.52 -5.62
N GLY A 105 13.98 2.99 -4.62
CA GLY A 105 12.55 3.25 -4.39
C GLY A 105 12.21 3.58 -2.93
N LEU A 106 10.98 4.03 -2.64
CA LEU A 106 10.55 4.34 -1.26
C LEU A 106 10.47 3.11 -0.35
N GLY A 107 10.24 1.94 -0.93
CA GLY A 107 9.99 0.70 -0.22
C GLY A 107 9.59 -0.41 -1.17
N ARG A 108 9.11 -1.53 -0.63
CA ARG A 108 8.69 -2.70 -1.39
C ARG A 108 7.34 -3.22 -0.93
N LEU A 109 6.58 -3.79 -1.85
CA LEU A 109 5.31 -4.46 -1.61
C LEU A 109 5.34 -5.87 -2.19
N ARG A 110 4.65 -6.80 -1.55
CA ARG A 110 4.32 -8.10 -2.16
C ARG A 110 2.96 -8.58 -1.68
N LEU A 111 2.29 -9.37 -2.51
CA LEU A 111 1.26 -10.27 -2.02
C LEU A 111 1.92 -11.54 -1.51
N GLU A 112 1.50 -11.98 -0.34
CA GLU A 112 2.04 -13.17 0.29
C GLU A 112 0.91 -14.09 0.70
N THR A 113 0.96 -15.33 0.21
CA THR A 113 0.00 -16.37 0.56
C THR A 113 0.58 -17.18 1.72
N THR A 114 -0.18 -17.28 2.80
CA THR A 114 0.16 -18.05 4.00
C THR A 114 -0.97 -19.03 4.31
N THR A 115 -0.79 -19.90 5.31
CA THR A 115 -1.88 -20.77 5.79
C THR A 115 -3.06 -19.98 6.38
N ALA A 116 -2.84 -18.71 6.76
CA ALA A 116 -3.87 -17.84 7.33
C ALA A 116 -4.59 -16.97 6.29
N GLY A 117 -4.18 -17.00 5.02
CA GLY A 117 -4.75 -16.17 3.96
C GLY A 117 -3.71 -15.51 3.04
N VAL A 118 -4.20 -14.65 2.15
CA VAL A 118 -3.40 -13.77 1.28
C VAL A 118 -3.31 -12.38 1.90
N PHE A 119 -2.08 -11.89 2.06
CA PHE A 119 -1.79 -10.62 2.73
C PHE A 119 -0.96 -9.68 1.86
N LEU A 120 -1.22 -8.37 1.99
CA LEU A 120 -0.28 -7.35 1.53
C LEU A 120 0.83 -7.20 2.57
N ASN A 121 2.06 -7.52 2.18
CA ASN A 121 3.25 -7.32 3.00
C ASN A 121 4.04 -6.11 2.50
N ILE A 122 4.57 -5.33 3.42
CA ILE A 122 5.31 -4.09 3.12
C ILE A 122 6.72 -4.14 3.68
N GLN A 123 7.59 -3.35 3.06
CA GLN A 123 8.89 -3.02 3.60
C GLN A 123 9.20 -1.54 3.33
N PHE A 124 9.37 -0.74 4.38
CA PHE A 124 9.74 0.68 4.32
C PHE A 124 10.86 1.00 5.30
N LYS A 125 11.51 2.14 5.10
CA LYS A 125 12.35 2.80 6.10
C LYS A 125 11.86 4.24 6.31
N TYR A 126 11.80 4.65 7.57
CA TYR A 126 11.48 6.02 7.98
C TYR A 126 12.61 6.57 8.83
N GLY A 127 12.72 7.89 8.88
CA GLY A 127 13.51 8.55 9.91
C GLY A 127 14.98 8.68 9.57
N GLU A 128 15.63 9.66 10.20
CA GLU A 128 17.11 9.73 10.25
C GLU A 128 17.72 8.52 10.96
N TYR A 129 16.95 7.85 11.83
CA TYR A 129 17.35 6.62 12.55
C TYR A 129 17.03 5.33 11.80
N GLU A 130 16.65 5.40 10.52
CA GLU A 130 16.35 4.25 9.65
C GLU A 130 15.38 3.20 10.25
N ARG A 131 14.30 3.65 10.89
CA ARG A 131 13.29 2.74 11.42
C ARG A 131 12.66 1.93 10.29
N LYS A 132 12.97 0.63 10.25
CA LYS A 132 12.36 -0.31 9.31
C LYS A 132 10.93 -0.63 9.74
N VAL A 133 9.99 -0.49 8.81
CA VAL A 133 8.62 -1.00 8.95
C VAL A 133 8.48 -2.19 8.03
N MET A 134 8.16 -3.34 8.60
CA MET A 134 7.93 -4.57 7.87
C MET A 134 6.73 -5.30 8.46
N GLY A 135 5.89 -5.88 7.61
CA GLY A 135 4.81 -6.74 8.05
C GLY A 135 3.55 -6.68 7.20
N TYR A 136 2.58 -7.51 7.58
CA TYR A 136 1.30 -7.61 6.91
C TYR A 136 0.39 -6.44 7.30
N ILE A 137 -0.15 -5.72 6.31
CA ILE A 137 -0.99 -4.55 6.54
C ILE A 137 -2.45 -4.74 6.11
N MET A 138 -2.72 -5.70 5.23
CA MET A 138 -4.06 -5.97 4.71
C MET A 138 -4.21 -7.47 4.44
N LYS A 139 -5.42 -8.00 4.66
CA LYS A 139 -5.80 -9.38 4.33
C LYS A 139 -6.89 -9.37 3.26
N PHE A 140 -6.69 -10.15 2.21
CA PHE A 140 -7.65 -10.34 1.13
C PHE A 140 -8.36 -11.68 1.25
N GLN A 141 -9.56 -11.78 0.70
CA GLN A 141 -10.23 -13.07 0.55
C GLN A 141 -9.58 -13.81 -0.62
N GLU A 142 -9.34 -15.11 -0.44
CA GLU A 142 -8.82 -15.96 -1.53
C GLU A 142 -9.89 -16.28 -2.56
N ALA A 143 -11.12 -16.42 -2.08
CA ALA A 143 -12.28 -16.76 -2.87
C ALA A 143 -13.46 -15.90 -2.44
N TYR A 144 -14.21 -15.43 -3.45
CA TYR A 144 -15.48 -14.75 -3.29
C TYR A 144 -16.59 -15.63 -3.85
N TYR A 145 -17.66 -15.82 -3.07
CA TYR A 145 -18.86 -16.52 -3.49
C TYR A 145 -19.87 -15.48 -3.98
N GLU A 146 -20.20 -15.51 -5.26
CA GLU A 146 -21.34 -14.75 -5.76
C GLU A 146 -22.61 -15.55 -5.39
N GLU A 147 -23.43 -15.02 -4.48
CA GLU A 147 -24.76 -15.56 -4.16
C GLU A 147 -25.69 -15.55 -5.38
#